data_AF-A0A358XMT9-F1
#
_entry.id   AF-A0A358XMT9-F1
#
_cell.length_a   1.000
_cell.length_b   1.000
_cell.length_c   1.000
_cell.angle_alpha   90.00
_cell.angle_beta   90.00
_cell.angle_gamma   90.00
#
_symmetry.space_group_name_H-M   'P 1'
#
loop_
_entity.id
_entity.type
_entity.pdbx_description
1 polymer ?
#
loop_
_entity_poly.entity_id
_entity_poly.type
_entity_poly.pdbx_seq_one_letter_code
_entity_poly.pdbx_strand_id
1 'polypeptide(L)'
;MARSDWYASASAEITSLSSSFVNNKIIISGKFTTTKPVNDIVVWHDREPFGVNNDYDAVQWATKIIGQDSFRFECPLADFYDLTGNYEMRIGFLHANGSRTTLGYAYN
;
A
#
# COMPACT_ATOMS: atom_id res chain seq x y z
N MET A 1 -6.27 29.78 0.27
CA MET A 1 -5.11 29.87 -0.66
C MET A 1 -5.16 28.66 -1.59
N ALA A 2 -4.93 28.85 -2.89
CA ALA A 2 -4.81 27.73 -3.84
C ALA A 2 -3.39 27.14 -3.75
N ARG A 3 -3.28 25.81 -3.71
CA ARG A 3 -1.98 25.11 -3.77
C ARG A 3 -1.35 25.27 -5.15
N SER A 4 -0.04 25.49 -5.20
CA SER A 4 0.74 25.60 -6.43
C SER A 4 1.60 24.37 -6.74
N ASP A 5 1.56 23.35 -5.88
CA ASP A 5 2.46 22.20 -5.92
C ASP A 5 1.77 20.89 -6.29
N TRP A 6 0.55 20.96 -6.83
CA TRP A 6 -0.19 19.82 -7.36
C TRP A 6 0.67 19.05 -8.34
N TYR A 7 0.73 17.73 -8.16
CA TYR A 7 1.47 16.77 -8.99
C TYR A 7 2.98 17.01 -9.09
N ALA A 8 3.54 17.96 -8.33
CA ALA A 8 4.98 18.09 -8.21
C ALA A 8 5.59 16.83 -7.55
N SER A 9 6.88 16.59 -7.80
CA SER A 9 7.58 15.42 -7.31
C SER A 9 7.41 15.23 -5.80
N ALA A 10 7.13 13.99 -5.42
CA ALA A 10 6.96 13.53 -4.05
C ALA A 10 7.46 12.09 -3.99
N SER A 11 8.01 11.70 -2.84
CA SER A 11 8.53 10.36 -2.58
C SER A 11 8.17 9.92 -1.19
N ALA A 12 7.98 8.62 -1.00
CA ALA A 12 7.87 7.97 0.29
C ALA A 12 8.73 6.70 0.29
N GLU A 13 9.40 6.45 1.40
CA GLU A 13 10.25 5.27 1.60
C GLU A 13 9.86 4.57 2.88
N ILE A 14 9.84 3.23 2.87
CA ILE A 14 9.54 2.44 4.06
C ILE A 14 10.82 2.28 4.88
N THR A 15 10.77 2.67 6.15
CA THR A 15 11.89 2.56 7.09
C THR A 15 11.79 1.33 7.99
N SER A 16 10.57 0.79 8.17
CA SER A 16 10.34 -0.49 8.81
C SER A 16 9.06 -1.12 8.26
N LEU A 17 9.09 -2.42 8.04
CA LEU A 17 7.95 -3.20 7.57
C LEU A 17 7.87 -4.50 8.34
N SER A 18 6.67 -4.83 8.79
CA SER A 18 6.37 -6.09 9.46
C SER A 18 5.07 -6.65 8.91
N SER A 19 5.02 -7.97 8.82
CA SER A 19 3.80 -8.71 8.51
C SER A 19 3.61 -9.83 9.52
N SER A 20 2.36 -10.16 9.80
CA SER A 20 1.98 -11.32 10.61
C SER A 20 0.65 -11.88 10.14
N PHE A 21 0.39 -13.16 10.45
CA PHE A 21 -0.87 -13.81 10.16
C PHE A 21 -1.62 -14.09 11.46
N VAL A 22 -2.80 -13.51 11.63
CA VAL A 22 -3.60 -13.63 12.84
C VAL A 22 -5.08 -13.70 12.48
N ASN A 23 -5.80 -14.70 13.02
CA ASN A 23 -7.25 -14.85 12.84
C ASN A 23 -7.72 -14.76 11.37
N ASN A 24 -7.05 -15.49 10.47
CA ASN A 24 -7.33 -15.48 9.03
C ASN A 24 -7.19 -14.10 8.35
N LYS A 25 -6.31 -13.26 8.89
CA LYS A 25 -5.95 -11.96 8.32
C LYS A 25 -4.44 -11.83 8.18
N ILE A 26 -4.01 -11.28 7.06
CA ILE A 26 -2.66 -10.75 6.91
C ILE A 26 -2.65 -9.36 7.55
N ILE A 27 -1.82 -9.17 8.57
CA ILE A 27 -1.63 -7.90 9.25
C ILE A 27 -0.32 -7.30 8.76
N ILE A 28 -0.36 -6.12 8.16
CA ILE A 28 0.82 -5.40 7.68
C ILE A 28 0.94 -4.12 8.48
N SER A 29 2.11 -3.85 9.03
CA SER A 29 2.39 -2.62 9.78
C SER A 29 3.78 -2.11 9.47
N GLY A 30 3.92 -0.80 9.38
CA GLY A 30 5.20 -0.21 9.04
C GLY A 30 5.31 1.27 9.37
N LYS A 31 6.52 1.78 9.14
CA LYS A 31 6.85 3.19 9.19
C LYS A 31 7.44 3.66 7.88
N PHE A 32 7.29 4.94 7.57
CA PHE A 32 7.79 5.53 6.35
C PHE A 32 8.34 6.94 6.57
N THR A 33 9.21 7.38 5.69
CA THR A 33 9.60 8.80 5.54
C THR A 33 9.03 9.33 4.24
N THR A 34 8.86 10.65 4.14
CA THR A 34 8.34 11.26 2.91
C THR A 34 8.85 12.68 2.70
N THR A 35 9.01 13.06 1.43
CA THR A 35 9.35 14.44 1.03
C THR A 35 8.14 15.36 0.99
N LYS A 36 6.91 14.82 0.97
CA LYS A 36 5.65 15.58 1.02
C LYS A 36 4.58 14.85 1.83
N PRO A 37 3.71 15.56 2.57
CA PRO A 37 2.68 14.93 3.41
C PRO A 37 1.88 13.85 2.68
N VAL A 38 1.66 12.72 3.34
CA VAL A 38 0.82 11.61 2.86
C VAL A 38 -0.53 11.67 3.59
N ASN A 39 -1.63 11.57 2.85
CA ASN A 39 -2.98 11.60 3.44
C ASN A 39 -3.51 10.20 3.73
N ASP A 40 -3.23 9.28 2.80
CA ASP A 40 -3.83 7.96 2.73
C ASP A 40 -2.80 6.98 2.19
N ILE A 41 -2.88 5.74 2.62
CA ILE A 41 -2.05 4.65 2.14
C ILE A 41 -2.96 3.52 1.70
N VAL A 42 -2.65 2.93 0.55
CA VAL A 42 -3.37 1.79 0.00
C VAL A 42 -2.40 0.61 -0.07
N VAL A 43 -2.89 -0.58 0.25
CA VAL A 43 -2.20 -1.83 -0.05
C VAL A 43 -3.01 -2.60 -1.08
N TRP A 44 -2.33 -3.18 -2.07
CA TRP A 44 -2.88 -4.14 -3.00
C TRP A 44 -2.20 -5.49 -2.81
N HIS A 45 -2.97 -6.56 -2.99
CA HIS A 45 -2.46 -7.91 -3.15
C HIS A 45 -2.83 -8.39 -4.54
N ASP A 46 -1.86 -8.35 -5.46
CA ASP A 46 -2.01 -8.66 -6.88
C ASP A 46 -1.55 -10.10 -7.13
N ARG A 47 -2.34 -10.92 -7.82
CA ARG A 47 -1.98 -12.30 -8.11
C ARG A 47 -1.25 -12.36 -9.45
N GLU A 48 -0.33 -13.30 -9.61
CA GLU A 48 0.36 -13.45 -10.90
C GLU A 48 -0.64 -13.78 -12.04
N PRO A 49 -0.52 -13.14 -13.23
CA PRO A 49 0.50 -12.15 -13.64
C PRO A 49 0.27 -10.73 -13.10
N PHE A 50 1.33 -10.08 -12.62
CA PHE A 50 1.23 -8.75 -12.00
C PHE A 50 1.14 -7.60 -13.00
N GLY A 51 0.62 -6.46 -12.53
CA GLY A 51 0.81 -5.16 -13.16
C GLY A 51 -0.23 -4.79 -14.22
N VAL A 52 0.10 -3.77 -15.02
CA VAL A 52 -0.88 -3.04 -15.84
C VAL A 52 -1.66 -3.96 -16.78
N ASN A 53 -2.99 -3.88 -16.70
CA ASN A 53 -3.96 -4.68 -17.44
C ASN A 53 -4.02 -6.17 -17.05
N ASN A 54 -3.26 -6.58 -16.04
CA ASN A 54 -3.35 -7.90 -15.44
C ASN A 54 -3.84 -7.84 -13.99
N ASP A 55 -3.96 -6.65 -13.40
CA ASP A 55 -4.22 -6.44 -11.97
C ASP A 55 -5.69 -6.18 -11.62
N TYR A 56 -6.62 -6.69 -12.43
CA TYR A 56 -8.07 -6.54 -12.19
C TYR A 56 -8.56 -7.36 -10.98
N ASP A 57 -7.80 -8.37 -10.58
CA ASP A 57 -8.04 -9.21 -9.41
C ASP A 57 -7.27 -8.74 -8.16
N ALA A 58 -6.49 -7.65 -8.26
CA ALA A 58 -5.75 -7.12 -7.14
C ALA A 58 -6.67 -6.54 -6.06
N VAL A 59 -6.86 -7.28 -4.97
CA VAL A 59 -7.68 -6.85 -3.84
C VAL A 59 -6.95 -5.74 -3.08
N GLN A 60 -7.69 -4.72 -2.65
CA GLN A 60 -7.11 -3.51 -2.06
C GLN A 60 -7.78 -3.10 -0.74
N TRP A 61 -6.96 -2.53 0.14
CA TRP A 61 -7.41 -1.89 1.39
C TRP A 61 -6.76 -0.52 1.51
N ALA A 62 -7.50 0.45 2.04
CA ALA A 62 -7.01 1.79 2.32
C ALA A 62 -7.04 2.08 3.82
N THR A 63 -6.04 2.82 4.30
CA THR A 63 -5.96 3.24 5.70
C THR A 63 -5.45 4.68 5.80
N LYS A 64 -5.79 5.33 6.90
CA LYS A 64 -5.21 6.62 7.27
C LYS A 64 -3.83 6.41 7.89
N ILE A 65 -2.98 7.43 7.76
CA ILE A 65 -1.73 7.47 8.51
C ILE A 65 -2.02 7.47 10.03
N ILE A 66 -1.20 6.75 10.78
CA ILE A 66 -1.21 6.72 12.24
C ILE A 66 -0.11 7.67 12.70
N GLY A 67 -0.49 8.73 13.41
CA GLY A 67 0.44 9.79 13.77
C GLY A 67 0.96 10.51 12.53
N GLN A 68 2.27 10.49 12.29
CA GLN A 68 2.91 11.20 11.18
C GLN A 68 3.53 10.27 10.13
N ASP A 69 3.88 9.04 10.52
CA ASP A 69 4.82 8.21 9.77
C ASP A 69 4.48 6.72 9.79
N SER A 70 3.37 6.32 10.40
CA SER A 70 3.06 4.92 10.66
C SER A 70 1.78 4.48 9.95
N PHE A 71 1.66 3.19 9.65
CA PHE A 71 0.46 2.63 9.05
C PHE A 71 0.21 1.20 9.49
N ARG A 72 -1.04 0.77 9.37
CA ARG A 72 -1.46 -0.59 9.60
C ARG A 72 -2.63 -0.99 8.71
N PHE A 73 -2.52 -2.18 8.12
CA PHE A 73 -3.57 -2.85 7.35
C PHE A 73 -3.99 -4.15 8.02
N GLU A 74 -5.26 -4.49 7.87
CA GLU A 74 -5.78 -5.84 8.09
C GLU A 74 -6.39 -6.30 6.78
N CYS A 75 -5.84 -7.37 6.20
CA CYS A 75 -6.29 -7.94 4.94
C CYS A 75 -6.86 -9.34 5.22
N PRO A 76 -8.18 -9.49 5.43
CA PRO A 76 -8.83 -10.78 5.61
C PRO A 76 -8.65 -11.69 4.39
N LEU A 77 -8.31 -12.96 4.61
CA LEU A 77 -8.18 -13.94 3.52
C LEU A 77 -9.49 -14.19 2.78
N ALA A 78 -10.64 -13.92 3.43
CA ALA A 78 -11.96 -14.07 2.82
C ALA A 78 -12.22 -13.08 1.67
N ASP A 79 -11.46 -11.98 1.60
CA ASP A 79 -11.61 -10.98 0.55
C ASP A 79 -10.81 -11.35 -0.72
N PHE A 80 -9.86 -12.29 -0.60
CA PHE A 80 -9.04 -12.75 -1.72
C PHE A 80 -9.85 -13.68 -2.63
N TYR A 81 -9.67 -13.53 -3.95
CA TYR A 81 -10.33 -14.39 -4.94
C TYR A 81 -9.74 -15.80 -5.02
N ASP A 82 -8.42 -15.91 -4.85
CA ASP A 82 -7.64 -17.15 -4.79
C ASP A 82 -6.66 -17.03 -3.62
N LEU A 83 -6.21 -18.14 -3.05
CA LEU A 83 -5.19 -18.18 -2.00
C LEU A 83 -3.94 -18.94 -2.44
N THR A 84 -3.88 -19.32 -3.72
CA THR A 84 -2.80 -20.09 -4.33
C THR A 84 -2.03 -19.24 -5.35
N GLY A 85 -0.78 -19.63 -5.59
CA GLY A 85 0.11 -18.97 -6.54
C GLY A 85 0.99 -17.90 -5.91
N ASN A 86 1.66 -17.13 -6.78
CA ASN A 86 2.52 -16.03 -6.37
C ASN A 86 1.71 -14.74 -6.30
N TYR A 87 2.09 -13.88 -5.36
CA TYR A 87 1.48 -12.58 -5.17
C TYR A 87 2.52 -11.45 -5.16
N GLU A 88 2.10 -10.27 -5.57
CA GLU A 88 2.80 -9.01 -5.35
C GLU A 88 1.98 -8.13 -4.40
N MET A 89 2.54 -7.84 -3.23
CA MET A 89 2.02 -6.82 -2.35
C MET A 89 2.54 -5.46 -2.81
N ARG A 90 1.65 -4.54 -3.16
CA ARG A 90 1.99 -3.16 -3.51
C ARG A 90 1.51 -2.22 -2.41
N ILE A 91 2.35 -1.29 -1.95
CA ILE A 91 1.98 -0.24 -0.99
C ILE A 91 2.06 1.11 -1.69
N GLY A 92 0.95 1.83 -1.76
CA GLY A 92 0.82 3.14 -2.39
C GLY A 92 0.64 4.25 -1.37
N PHE A 93 1.55 5.21 -1.35
CA PHE A 93 1.47 6.42 -0.55
C PHE A 93 0.82 7.54 -1.38
N LEU A 94 -0.38 7.95 -0.98
CA LEU A 94 -1.13 9.03 -1.63
C LEU A 94 -0.73 10.37 -1.01
N HIS A 95 0.12 11.11 -1.71
CA HIS A 95 0.60 12.39 -1.24
C HIS A 95 -0.51 13.44 -1.32
N ALA A 96 -0.51 14.38 -0.38
CA ALA A 96 -1.51 15.41 -0.28
C ALA A 96 -1.61 16.26 -1.55
N ASN A 97 -0.53 16.37 -2.32
CA ASN A 97 -0.50 17.12 -3.59
C ASN A 97 -0.95 16.29 -4.81
N GLY A 98 -1.59 15.14 -4.60
CA GLY A 98 -2.13 14.30 -5.67
C GLY A 98 -1.12 13.37 -6.34
N SER A 99 0.17 13.44 -5.98
CA SER A 99 1.19 12.49 -6.43
C SER A 99 1.07 11.15 -5.69
N ARG A 100 1.62 10.08 -6.27
CA ARG A 100 1.65 8.74 -5.66
C ARG A 100 3.05 8.13 -5.74
N THR A 101 3.50 7.55 -4.63
CA THR A 101 4.65 6.63 -4.59
C THR A 101 4.15 5.21 -4.39
N THR A 102 4.63 4.24 -5.16
CA THR A 102 4.25 2.83 -5.02
C THR A 102 5.49 1.95 -4.84
N LEU A 103 5.47 1.06 -3.84
CA LEU A 103 6.52 0.09 -3.54
C LEU A 103 5.95 -1.34 -3.65
N GLY A 104 6.67 -2.25 -4.31
CA GLY A 104 6.23 -3.63 -4.56
C GLY A 104 7.08 -4.68 -3.83
N TYR A 105 6.45 -5.75 -3.37
CA TYR A 105 7.05 -6.87 -2.66
C TYR A 105 6.41 -8.19 -3.11
N ALA A 106 7.16 -9.05 -3.79
CA ALA A 106 6.70 -10.38 -4.16
C ALA A 106 6.68 -11.33 -2.94
N TYR A 107 5.69 -12.21 -2.85
CA TYR A 107 5.57 -13.23 -1.80
C TYR A 107 4.81 -14.48 -2.28
N ASN A 108 4.84 -15.53 -1.44
CA ASN A 108 4.26 -16.86 -1.61
C ASN A 108 3.48 -17.27 -0.35
#